data_AF-A0A1F9MWA1-F1
#
_entry.id   AF-A0A1F9MWA1-F1
#
_cell.length_a   1.000
_cell.length_b   1.000
_cell.length_c   1.000
_cell.angle_alpha   90.00
_cell.angle_beta   90.00
_cell.angle_gamma   90.00
#
_symmetry.space_group_name_H-M   'P 1'
#
loop_
_entity.id
_entity.type
_entity.pdbx_description
1 polymer ?
#
loop_
_entity_poly.entity_id
_entity_poly.type
_entity_poly.pdbx_seq_one_letter_code
_entity_poly.pdbx_strand_id
1 'polypeptide(L)'
;MAIGFGLSDVGLWVSDSSWPSVALMAAVARRNAKVQIASRRASATRAMLKARSPVSLRRRDPARCCYTSTRRPRSNALTNWVRNKASDARRPEFVYRYDSRAPAEIAQHGMRPYNVNAQRPLMDHVRQNNYASQWTSTSRDSMIPGINNKLYVYKIRLPANGVDANTHFANHGETNPYAAQHEYAIPGVIQSQNVVGVMKVTNFLRADARGEAPNWVAPAAAPGDWGGG
;
A
#
# COMPACT_ATOMS: atom_id res chain seq x y z
N MET A 1 73.34 14.25 -19.91
CA MET A 1 72.55 13.17 -20.54
C MET A 1 72.47 13.50 -22.03
N ALA A 2 73.12 12.70 -22.86
CA ALA A 2 73.33 12.98 -24.28
C ALA A 2 72.14 12.52 -25.13
N ILE A 3 71.89 13.26 -26.20
CA ILE A 3 70.90 12.99 -27.26
C ILE A 3 71.60 12.14 -28.34
N GLY A 4 70.92 11.11 -28.84
CA GLY A 4 71.39 10.29 -29.96
C GLY A 4 70.22 9.75 -30.78
N PHE A 5 70.15 10.16 -32.05
CA PHE A 5 69.27 9.67 -33.11
C PHE A 5 69.89 8.47 -33.84
N GLY A 6 69.05 7.62 -34.45
CA GLY A 6 69.40 6.64 -35.50
C GLY A 6 68.33 5.54 -35.61
N LEU A 7 67.51 5.50 -36.68
CA LEU A 7 67.68 4.68 -37.92
C LEU A 7 67.47 3.17 -37.62
N SER A 8 66.67 2.35 -38.30
CA SER A 8 66.09 2.34 -39.65
C SER A 8 65.00 1.25 -39.75
N ASP A 9 64.15 1.37 -40.77
CA ASP A 9 63.33 0.41 -41.51
C ASP A 9 63.38 -1.11 -41.18
N VAL A 10 62.19 -1.73 -41.08
CA VAL A 10 61.82 -2.93 -41.88
C VAL A 10 60.31 -2.92 -42.10
N GLY A 11 59.88 -2.87 -43.36
CA GLY A 11 58.50 -3.07 -43.76
C GLY A 11 58.11 -4.55 -43.83
N LEU A 12 56.83 -4.86 -43.61
CA LEU A 12 56.21 -6.06 -44.18
C LEU A 12 54.75 -5.77 -44.51
N TRP A 13 54.47 -5.69 -45.82
CA TRP A 13 53.14 -5.81 -46.39
C TRP A 13 52.70 -7.28 -46.30
N VAL A 14 51.53 -7.54 -45.73
CA VAL A 14 50.72 -8.72 -46.08
C VAL A 14 49.31 -8.24 -46.37
N SER A 15 48.97 -8.31 -47.65
CA SER A 15 47.62 -8.30 -48.17
C SER A 15 46.90 -9.57 -47.72
N ASP A 16 45.70 -9.44 -47.16
CA ASP A 16 44.72 -10.52 -47.27
C ASP A 16 43.30 -9.98 -47.41
N SER A 17 42.68 -10.42 -48.51
CA SER A 17 41.32 -10.12 -48.90
C SER A 17 40.46 -11.31 -48.50
N SER A 18 39.57 -11.16 -47.52
CA SER A 18 38.48 -12.11 -47.31
C SER A 18 37.30 -11.46 -46.58
N TRP A 19 36.19 -11.33 -47.29
CA TRP A 19 34.84 -11.09 -46.75
C TRP A 19 34.48 -12.19 -45.72
N PRO A 20 33.58 -11.93 -44.74
CA PRO A 20 32.17 -12.19 -45.02
C PRO A 20 31.14 -11.27 -44.33
N SER A 21 30.32 -10.65 -45.17
CA SER A 21 29.05 -9.98 -44.86
C SER A 21 27.90 -10.93 -44.49
N VAL A 22 28.13 -11.98 -43.69
CA VAL A 22 27.07 -12.98 -43.39
C VAL A 22 26.57 -12.89 -41.93
N ALA A 23 27.36 -12.33 -41.01
CA ALA A 23 26.96 -12.25 -39.60
C ALA A 23 25.88 -11.18 -39.32
N LEU A 24 25.82 -10.10 -40.12
CA LEU A 24 24.89 -8.99 -39.87
C LEU A 24 23.46 -9.25 -40.39
N MET A 25 23.29 -10.13 -41.38
CA MET A 25 21.96 -10.48 -41.93
C MET A 25 21.19 -11.50 -41.06
N ALA A 26 21.88 -12.32 -40.27
CA ALA A 26 21.23 -13.29 -39.37
C ALA A 26 20.60 -12.65 -38.12
N ALA A 27 21.07 -11.47 -37.70
CA ALA A 27 20.56 -10.77 -36.52
C ALA A 27 19.24 -10.01 -36.80
N VAL A 28 19.02 -9.54 -38.03
CA VAL A 28 17.80 -8.82 -38.43
C VAL A 28 16.62 -9.78 -38.62
N ALA A 29 16.85 -11.00 -39.13
CA ALA A 29 15.81 -12.01 -39.32
C ALA A 29 15.17 -12.51 -37.99
N ARG A 30 15.91 -12.51 -36.87
CA ARG A 30 15.38 -12.94 -35.56
C ARG A 30 14.48 -11.90 -34.87
N ARG A 31 14.57 -10.62 -35.22
CA ARG A 31 13.70 -9.57 -34.66
C ARG A 31 12.30 -9.56 -35.27
N ASN A 32 12.13 -10.02 -36.52
CA ASN A 32 10.83 -10.02 -37.19
C ASN A 32 9.91 -11.20 -36.83
N ALA A 33 10.45 -12.32 -36.31
CA ALA A 33 9.64 -13.47 -35.92
C ALA A 33 8.88 -13.29 -34.59
N LYS A 34 9.39 -12.47 -33.65
CA LYS A 34 8.73 -12.23 -32.35
C LYS A 34 7.54 -11.27 -32.44
N VAL A 35 7.52 -10.38 -33.42
CA VAL A 35 6.42 -9.41 -33.61
C VAL A 35 5.16 -10.08 -34.18
N GLN A 36 5.30 -11.13 -35.00
CA GLN A 36 4.13 -11.83 -35.59
C GLN A 36 3.40 -12.80 -34.65
N ILE A 37 4.04 -13.27 -33.57
CA ILE A 37 3.40 -14.15 -32.58
C ILE A 37 2.51 -13.33 -31.61
N ALA A 38 2.88 -12.08 -31.32
CA ALA A 38 2.11 -11.19 -30.45
C ALA A 38 0.81 -10.70 -31.10
N SER A 39 0.79 -10.48 -32.42
CA SER A 39 -0.42 -9.97 -33.12
C SER A 39 -1.52 -11.03 -33.29
N ARG A 40 -1.16 -12.33 -33.35
CA ARG A 40 -2.16 -13.43 -33.46
C ARG A 40 -2.92 -13.71 -32.16
N ARG A 41 -2.34 -13.42 -30.99
CA ARG A 41 -3.03 -13.56 -29.69
C ARG A 41 -4.02 -12.42 -29.40
N ALA A 42 -3.79 -11.22 -29.94
CA ALA A 42 -4.70 -10.08 -29.77
C ALA A 42 -5.99 -10.19 -30.60
N SER A 43 -5.98 -10.94 -31.71
CA SER A 43 -7.17 -11.14 -32.55
C SER A 43 -8.09 -12.26 -32.06
N ALA A 44 -7.58 -13.21 -31.27
CA ALA A 44 -8.36 -14.34 -30.75
C ALA A 44 -9.30 -13.95 -29.58
N THR A 45 -8.92 -12.96 -28.76
CA THR A 45 -9.78 -12.48 -27.65
C THR A 45 -10.86 -11.50 -28.09
N ARG A 46 -10.72 -10.86 -29.26
CA ARG A 46 -11.73 -9.93 -29.80
C ARG A 46 -12.85 -10.63 -30.57
N ALA A 47 -12.65 -11.87 -31.00
CA ALA A 47 -13.65 -12.67 -31.72
C ALA A 47 -14.61 -13.47 -30.81
N MET A 48 -14.29 -13.64 -29.53
CA MET A 48 -15.16 -14.36 -28.57
C MET A 48 -16.26 -13.50 -27.92
N LEU A 49 -16.31 -12.19 -28.20
CA LEU A 49 -17.27 -11.24 -27.61
C LEU A 49 -18.49 -10.94 -28.50
N LYS A 50 -18.72 -11.74 -29.55
CA LYS A 50 -19.81 -11.50 -30.53
C LYS A 50 -20.69 -12.72 -30.82
N ALA A 51 -20.93 -13.57 -29.82
CA ALA A 51 -21.98 -14.58 -29.86
C ALA A 51 -23.03 -14.25 -28.78
N ARG A 52 -24.19 -13.79 -29.26
CA ARG A 52 -25.36 -13.39 -28.48
C ARG A 52 -26.05 -14.61 -27.87
N SER A 53 -26.39 -14.54 -26.59
CA SER A 53 -27.44 -15.39 -25.98
C SER A 53 -28.83 -14.93 -26.44
N PRO A 54 -29.73 -15.83 -26.87
CA PRO A 54 -31.15 -15.57 -26.84
C PRO A 54 -31.74 -16.00 -25.49
N VAL A 55 -32.46 -15.07 -24.89
CA VAL A 55 -33.33 -15.25 -23.73
C VAL A 55 -34.45 -16.23 -24.07
N SER A 56 -34.66 -17.25 -23.23
CA SER A 56 -35.95 -17.93 -23.11
C SER A 56 -36.42 -17.89 -21.66
N LEU A 57 -37.60 -17.30 -21.50
CA LEU A 57 -38.36 -17.19 -20.28
C LEU A 57 -38.74 -18.58 -19.74
N ARG A 58 -38.53 -18.83 -18.45
CA ARG A 58 -39.48 -19.58 -17.62
C ARG A 58 -39.32 -19.25 -16.13
N ARG A 59 -40.44 -18.73 -15.60
CA ARG A 59 -40.82 -18.41 -14.22
C ARG A 59 -40.20 -19.32 -13.14
N ARG A 60 -39.74 -18.71 -12.05
CA ARG A 60 -40.42 -18.70 -10.72
C ARG A 60 -39.64 -17.79 -9.75
N ASP A 61 -40.24 -16.65 -9.43
CA ASP A 61 -40.06 -15.95 -8.16
C ASP A 61 -40.82 -16.73 -7.07
N PRO A 62 -40.43 -16.67 -5.77
CA PRO A 62 -40.64 -15.45 -5.01
C PRO A 62 -39.63 -15.21 -3.87
N ALA A 63 -38.75 -14.22 -4.01
CA ALA A 63 -38.10 -13.61 -2.83
C ALA A 63 -37.69 -12.16 -3.08
N ARG A 64 -38.59 -11.35 -3.66
CA ARG A 64 -38.51 -9.89 -3.61
C ARG A 64 -39.92 -9.32 -3.70
N CYS A 65 -40.41 -8.73 -2.61
CA CYS A 65 -40.94 -7.37 -2.68
C CYS A 65 -41.29 -6.87 -1.28
N CYS A 66 -40.39 -6.08 -0.70
CA CYS A 66 -40.70 -4.99 0.24
C CYS A 66 -39.42 -4.13 0.34
N TYR A 67 -39.20 -3.27 -0.65
CA TYR A 67 -38.37 -2.07 -0.45
C TYR A 67 -38.91 -0.95 -1.35
N THR A 68 -40.13 -0.53 -1.05
CA THR A 68 -40.56 0.84 -1.31
C THR A 68 -40.32 1.61 -0.03
N SER A 69 -39.43 2.60 -0.05
CA SER A 69 -39.66 3.90 0.57
C SER A 69 -38.42 4.79 0.45
N THR A 70 -38.61 5.81 -0.36
CA THR A 70 -37.91 7.08 -0.36
C THR A 70 -37.71 7.65 1.04
N ARG A 71 -36.48 7.57 1.57
CA ARG A 71 -35.85 8.56 2.46
C ARG A 71 -34.33 8.36 2.34
N ARG A 72 -33.61 9.40 1.90
CA ARG A 72 -32.15 9.45 2.04
C ARG A 72 -31.81 9.15 3.50
N PRO A 73 -31.00 8.13 3.84
CA PRO A 73 -30.56 7.99 5.20
C PRO A 73 -29.62 9.16 5.49
N ARG A 74 -30.01 10.00 6.46
CA ARG A 74 -29.05 10.84 7.18
C ARG A 74 -27.91 9.92 7.62
N SER A 75 -26.69 10.33 7.33
CA SER A 75 -25.46 9.65 7.71
C SER A 75 -25.39 9.50 9.22
N ASN A 76 -25.88 8.38 9.75
CA ASN A 76 -25.68 8.01 11.14
C ASN A 76 -24.26 7.46 11.28
N ALA A 77 -23.49 7.99 12.24
CA ALA A 77 -22.10 7.60 12.51
C ALA A 77 -21.91 6.08 12.73
N LEU A 78 -22.98 5.37 13.15
CA LEU A 78 -23.03 3.91 13.27
C LEU A 78 -22.83 3.18 11.93
N THR A 79 -23.36 3.71 10.82
CA THR A 79 -23.33 3.00 9.52
C THR A 79 -21.96 3.06 8.84
N ASN A 80 -21.10 4.01 9.22
CA ASN A 80 -19.71 4.08 8.74
C ASN A 80 -18.76 3.23 9.61
N TRP A 81 -19.10 3.02 10.89
CA TRP A 81 -18.29 2.20 11.80
C TRP A 81 -18.32 0.72 11.39
N VAL A 82 -19.50 0.18 11.11
CA VAL A 82 -19.66 -1.21 10.62
C VAL A 82 -19.06 -1.40 9.22
N ARG A 83 -19.13 -0.38 8.36
CA ARG A 83 -18.65 -0.47 6.97
C ARG A 83 -17.12 -0.54 6.87
N ASN A 84 -16.38 0.01 7.82
CA ASN A 84 -14.92 -0.12 7.86
C ASN A 84 -14.42 -1.53 8.22
N LYS A 85 -15.30 -2.43 8.72
CA LYS A 85 -14.97 -3.87 8.81
C LYS A 85 -15.03 -4.60 7.46
N ALA A 86 -15.62 -3.99 6.44
CA ALA A 86 -15.73 -4.61 5.12
C ALA A 86 -14.53 -4.23 4.24
N SER A 87 -13.93 -5.27 3.69
CA SER A 87 -12.79 -5.34 2.76
C SER A 87 -13.06 -4.68 1.40
N ASP A 88 -13.49 -3.42 1.35
CA ASP A 88 -13.55 -2.70 0.08
C ASP A 88 -12.11 -2.46 -0.41
N ALA A 89 -11.82 -2.82 -1.67
CA ALA A 89 -10.54 -2.60 -2.35
C ALA A 89 -10.15 -1.12 -2.53
N ARG A 90 -10.88 -0.21 -1.88
CA ARG A 90 -10.63 1.23 -1.87
C ARG A 90 -9.70 1.55 -0.72
N ARG A 91 -8.73 2.43 -1.01
CA ARG A 91 -7.88 3.07 -0.01
C ARG A 91 -8.75 3.64 1.12
N PRO A 92 -8.47 3.31 2.40
CA PRO A 92 -9.31 3.77 3.50
C PRO A 92 -9.16 5.29 3.71
N GLU A 93 -10.23 5.96 4.15
CA GLU A 93 -10.16 7.38 4.51
C GLU A 93 -9.36 7.58 5.82
N PHE A 94 -9.52 6.63 6.76
CA PHE A 94 -8.88 6.66 8.07
C PHE A 94 -8.09 5.39 8.34
N VAL A 95 -7.00 5.55 9.06
CA VAL A 95 -6.19 4.48 9.64
C VAL A 95 -6.04 4.73 11.14
N TYR A 96 -5.66 3.68 11.85
CA TYR A 96 -5.60 3.67 13.31
C TYR A 96 -4.21 3.31 13.78
N ARG A 97 -3.76 3.94 14.86
CA ARG A 97 -2.47 3.64 15.47
C ARG A 97 -2.61 3.53 16.97
N TYR A 98 -2.11 2.43 17.50
CA TYR A 98 -1.95 2.23 18.93
C TYR A 98 -0.59 2.79 19.34
N ASP A 99 -0.57 3.73 20.27
CA ASP A 99 0.65 4.43 20.70
C ASP A 99 0.61 4.71 22.21
N SER A 100 1.79 4.80 22.83
CA SER A 100 1.91 5.09 24.26
C SER A 100 2.10 6.57 24.54
N ARG A 101 2.51 7.36 23.53
CA ARG A 101 2.66 8.81 23.63
C ARG A 101 1.33 9.48 23.93
N ALA A 102 1.35 10.48 24.79
CA ALA A 102 0.15 11.18 25.23
C ALA A 102 -0.45 12.05 24.12
N PRO A 103 -1.76 12.32 24.14
CA PRO A 103 -2.42 13.19 23.17
C PRO A 103 -1.79 14.58 23.03
N ALA A 104 -1.32 15.15 24.14
CA ALA A 104 -0.67 16.46 24.15
C ALA A 104 0.63 16.47 23.32
N GLU A 105 1.45 15.42 23.44
CA GLU A 105 2.66 15.26 22.64
C GLU A 105 2.33 15.13 21.14
N ILE A 106 1.32 14.33 20.81
CA ILE A 106 0.89 14.13 19.42
C ILE A 106 0.25 15.39 18.83
N ALA A 107 -0.49 16.16 19.64
CA ALA A 107 -1.07 17.44 19.22
C ALA A 107 0.02 18.45 18.85
N GLN A 108 1.12 18.49 19.63
CA GLN A 108 2.21 19.44 19.43
C GLN A 108 3.18 19.02 18.31
N HIS A 109 3.51 17.72 18.23
CA HIS A 109 4.61 17.25 17.38
C HIS A 109 4.18 16.38 16.21
N GLY A 110 2.89 16.03 16.14
CA GLY A 110 2.39 14.97 15.26
C GLY A 110 2.92 13.60 15.67
N MET A 111 2.81 12.63 14.76
CA MET A 111 3.43 11.31 14.96
C MET A 111 4.72 11.24 14.16
N ARG A 112 5.83 11.25 14.89
CA ARG A 112 7.15 11.06 14.31
C ARG A 112 7.51 9.57 14.29
N PRO A 113 8.10 9.07 13.19
CA PRO A 113 8.72 7.76 13.16
C PRO A 113 9.96 7.76 14.04
N TYR A 114 10.52 6.59 14.33
CA TYR A 114 11.69 6.49 15.20
C TYR A 114 12.91 7.20 14.61
N ASN A 115 13.14 7.07 13.29
CA ASN A 115 14.20 7.78 12.58
C ASN A 115 13.70 8.27 11.22
N VAL A 116 13.30 9.55 11.17
CA VAL A 116 12.77 10.20 9.95
C VAL A 116 13.76 10.18 8.76
N ASN A 117 15.06 10.12 9.03
CA ASN A 117 16.11 10.16 8.01
C ASN A 117 16.56 8.76 7.57
N ALA A 118 16.00 7.69 8.14
CA ALA A 118 16.33 6.34 7.73
C ALA A 118 15.87 6.07 6.28
N GLN A 119 16.58 5.17 5.60
CA GLN A 119 16.27 4.72 4.24
C GLN A 119 16.05 3.20 4.26
N ARG A 120 15.09 2.74 5.07
CA ARG A 120 14.81 1.31 5.22
C ARG A 120 13.72 0.84 4.26
N PRO A 121 13.91 -0.28 3.55
CA PRO A 121 12.86 -0.92 2.80
C PRO A 121 11.63 -1.21 3.67
N LEU A 122 10.43 -1.07 3.11
CA LEU A 122 9.19 -1.34 3.84
C LEU A 122 9.13 -2.79 4.35
N MET A 123 9.62 -3.75 3.56
CA MET A 123 9.59 -5.17 3.93
C MET A 123 10.44 -5.45 5.19
N ASP A 124 11.59 -4.80 5.32
CA ASP A 124 12.43 -4.92 6.51
C ASP A 124 11.76 -4.30 7.74
N HIS A 125 11.14 -3.14 7.56
CA HIS A 125 10.36 -2.47 8.60
C HIS A 125 9.22 -3.35 9.13
N VAL A 126 8.42 -3.95 8.24
CA VAL A 126 7.30 -4.82 8.63
C VAL A 126 7.78 -6.08 9.34
N ARG A 127 8.86 -6.69 8.88
CA ARG A 127 9.42 -7.91 9.50
C ARG A 127 10.01 -7.67 10.88
N GLN A 128 10.50 -6.46 11.13
CA GLN A 128 11.29 -6.15 12.32
C GLN A 128 10.60 -5.04 13.14
N ASN A 129 9.74 -5.46 14.05
CA ASN A 129 8.85 -4.61 14.86
C ASN A 129 9.56 -3.54 15.75
N ASN A 130 10.90 -3.53 15.84
CA ASN A 130 11.62 -2.65 16.77
C ASN A 130 12.86 -1.97 16.16
N TYR A 131 12.80 -1.64 14.87
CA TYR A 131 13.91 -0.97 14.18
C TYR A 131 13.70 0.52 13.99
N ALA A 132 14.81 1.26 14.08
CA ALA A 132 14.88 2.68 13.76
C ALA A 132 14.62 2.91 12.26
N SER A 133 13.36 3.11 11.89
CA SER A 133 12.92 3.34 10.52
C SER A 133 12.23 4.69 10.34
N GLN A 134 12.05 5.08 9.09
CA GLN A 134 11.32 6.27 8.68
C GLN A 134 9.81 6.05 8.58
N TRP A 135 9.33 4.85 8.90
CA TRP A 135 7.92 4.48 8.75
C TRP A 135 7.18 4.61 10.08
N THR A 136 5.98 5.17 10.00
CA THR A 136 4.99 5.10 11.08
C THR A 136 3.96 4.05 10.73
N SER A 137 3.93 2.94 11.48
CA SER A 137 2.94 1.88 11.30
C SER A 137 1.55 2.32 11.75
N THR A 138 0.57 2.09 10.90
CA THR A 138 -0.87 2.27 11.18
C THR A 138 -1.61 1.07 10.62
N SER A 139 -2.85 0.83 11.06
CA SER A 139 -3.70 -0.24 10.55
C SER A 139 -4.95 0.36 9.91
N ARG A 140 -5.45 -0.31 8.87
CA ARG A 140 -6.78 -0.04 8.33
C ARG A 140 -7.88 -0.29 9.37
N ASP A 141 -7.66 -1.24 10.28
CA ASP A 141 -8.64 -1.65 11.27
C ASP A 141 -8.42 -0.92 12.59
N SER A 142 -9.51 -0.52 13.23
CA SER A 142 -9.47 0.09 14.56
C SER A 142 -9.14 -0.91 15.66
N MET A 143 -9.38 -2.20 15.40
CA MET A 143 -9.04 -3.31 16.28
C MET A 143 -7.88 -4.07 15.65
N ILE A 144 -6.68 -3.96 16.22
CA ILE A 144 -5.49 -4.60 15.66
C ILE A 144 -5.19 -5.85 16.50
N PRO A 145 -5.18 -7.06 15.90
CA PRO A 145 -4.87 -8.28 16.63
C PRO A 145 -3.47 -8.23 17.27
N GLY A 146 -3.38 -8.64 18.53
CA GLY A 146 -2.11 -8.75 19.25
C GLY A 146 -1.49 -7.43 19.72
N ILE A 147 -2.19 -6.30 19.58
CA ILE A 147 -1.72 -4.99 20.09
C ILE A 147 -2.67 -4.48 21.17
N ASN A 148 -2.36 -4.79 22.43
CA ASN A 148 -3.10 -4.33 23.61
C ASN A 148 -2.22 -3.60 24.63
N ASN A 149 -0.90 -3.57 24.46
CA ASN A 149 0.05 -2.98 25.40
C ASN A 149 0.25 -1.46 25.22
N LYS A 150 -0.67 -0.78 24.53
CA LYS A 150 -0.61 0.66 24.27
C LYS A 150 -1.70 1.39 25.04
N LEU A 151 -1.43 2.65 25.37
CA LEU A 151 -2.33 3.45 26.20
C LEU A 151 -3.43 4.11 25.39
N TYR A 152 -3.11 4.51 24.15
CA TYR A 152 -4.00 5.27 23.29
C TYR A 152 -4.18 4.61 21.93
N VAL A 153 -5.38 4.75 21.38
CA VAL A 153 -5.66 4.51 19.96
C VAL A 153 -5.96 5.86 19.31
N TYR A 154 -5.26 6.13 18.22
CA TYR A 154 -5.41 7.35 17.44
C TYR A 154 -6.10 7.03 16.12
N LYS A 155 -7.03 7.88 15.73
CA LYS A 155 -7.67 7.89 14.42
C LYS A 155 -6.99 8.94 13.55
N ILE A 156 -6.50 8.52 12.39
CA ILE A 156 -5.63 9.32 11.52
C ILE A 156 -6.28 9.37 10.14
N ARG A 157 -6.44 10.55 9.55
CA ARG A 157 -6.79 10.69 8.14
C ARG A 157 -5.60 10.20 7.32
N LEU A 158 -5.78 9.17 6.50
CA LEU A 158 -4.68 8.52 5.78
C LEU A 158 -4.01 9.52 4.83
N PRO A 159 -2.74 9.89 5.04
CA PRO A 159 -2.01 10.76 4.12
C PRO A 159 -1.81 10.07 2.77
N ALA A 160 -1.70 10.85 1.69
CA ALA A 160 -1.60 10.32 0.31
C ALA A 160 -0.37 9.43 0.07
N ASN A 161 0.71 9.61 0.84
CA ASN A 161 1.95 8.84 0.75
C ASN A 161 1.96 7.53 1.57
N GLY A 162 0.86 7.19 2.27
CA GLY A 162 0.76 5.90 2.96
C GLY A 162 0.77 4.71 1.99
N VAL A 163 1.48 3.64 2.36
CA VAL A 163 1.69 2.43 1.57
C VAL A 163 1.02 1.23 2.25
N ASP A 164 0.18 0.50 1.51
CA ASP A 164 -0.43 -0.74 1.96
C ASP A 164 0.62 -1.87 1.97
N ALA A 165 0.95 -2.39 3.16
CA ALA A 165 2.00 -3.38 3.33
C ALA A 165 1.66 -4.71 2.63
N ASN A 166 0.40 -5.16 2.70
CA ASN A 166 -0.02 -6.41 2.05
C ASN A 166 0.14 -6.33 0.53
N THR A 167 -0.32 -5.22 -0.04
CA THR A 167 -0.17 -4.97 -1.48
C THR A 167 1.30 -4.85 -1.87
N HIS A 168 2.12 -4.19 -1.05
CA HIS A 168 3.56 -4.08 -1.30
C HIS A 168 4.26 -5.44 -1.33
N PHE A 169 4.00 -6.32 -0.35
CA PHE A 169 4.56 -7.67 -0.32
C PHE A 169 4.11 -8.51 -1.52
N ALA A 170 2.80 -8.47 -1.85
CA ALA A 170 2.26 -9.20 -3.01
C ALA A 170 2.94 -8.78 -4.33
N ASN A 171 3.20 -7.49 -4.51
CA ASN A 171 3.91 -6.98 -5.69
C ASN A 171 5.37 -7.42 -5.78
N HIS A 172 5.97 -7.87 -4.68
CA HIS A 172 7.34 -8.42 -4.64
C HIS A 172 7.34 -9.96 -4.61
N GLY A 173 6.18 -10.61 -4.76
CA GLY A 173 6.08 -12.07 -4.77
C GLY A 173 6.28 -12.71 -3.39
N GLU A 174 6.09 -11.95 -2.32
CA GLU A 174 6.32 -12.39 -0.95
C GLU A 174 5.03 -12.39 -0.11
N THR A 175 4.98 -13.21 0.94
CA THR A 175 3.87 -13.22 1.89
C THR A 175 4.19 -12.29 3.05
N ASN A 176 3.27 -11.38 3.39
CA ASN A 176 3.42 -10.53 4.57
C ASN A 176 3.23 -11.36 5.86
N PRO A 177 4.23 -11.48 6.74
CA PRO A 177 4.11 -12.24 7.99
C PRO A 177 3.05 -11.67 8.95
N TYR A 178 2.71 -10.39 8.82
CA TYR A 178 1.74 -9.69 9.66
C TYR A 178 0.51 -9.23 8.86
N ALA A 179 0.10 -10.01 7.85
CA ALA A 179 -0.97 -9.62 6.93
C ALA A 179 -2.29 -9.25 7.62
N ALA A 180 -2.62 -9.94 8.72
CA ALA A 180 -3.84 -9.72 9.50
C ALA A 180 -3.87 -8.37 10.25
N GLN A 181 -2.74 -7.66 10.35
CA GLN A 181 -2.71 -6.33 10.95
C GLN A 181 -3.18 -5.26 9.95
N HIS A 182 -3.33 -5.59 8.67
CA HIS A 182 -3.75 -4.68 7.60
C HIS A 182 -2.98 -3.33 7.63
N GLU A 183 -1.65 -3.43 7.73
CA GLU A 183 -0.78 -2.28 7.92
C GLU A 183 -0.79 -1.33 6.72
N TYR A 184 -0.96 -0.04 7.02
CA TYR A 184 -0.57 1.08 6.18
C TYR A 184 0.65 1.76 6.80
N ALA A 185 1.79 1.65 6.14
CA ALA A 185 3.02 2.31 6.57
C ALA A 185 3.11 3.70 5.97
N ILE A 186 3.27 4.72 6.81
CA ILE A 186 3.36 6.11 6.37
C ILE A 186 4.80 6.59 6.54
N PRO A 187 5.50 7.01 5.46
CA PRO A 187 6.86 7.50 5.57
C PRO A 187 6.87 8.94 6.11
N GLY A 188 7.83 9.21 6.99
CA GLY A 188 8.04 10.52 7.58
C GLY A 188 7.05 10.87 8.69
N VAL A 189 6.98 12.17 8.99
CA VAL A 189 6.13 12.70 10.07
C VAL A 189 4.68 12.79 9.63
N ILE A 190 3.78 12.18 10.40
CA ILE A 190 2.34 12.43 10.29
C ILE A 190 2.04 13.72 11.04
N GLN A 191 1.69 14.77 10.31
CA GLN A 191 1.36 16.07 10.88
C GLN A 191 0.14 15.98 11.82
N SER A 192 0.13 16.77 12.89
CA SER A 192 -0.91 16.72 13.92
C SER A 192 -2.31 17.00 13.36
N GLN A 193 -2.46 17.84 12.33
CA GLN A 193 -3.74 18.07 11.66
C GLN A 193 -4.35 16.82 11.00
N ASN A 194 -3.54 15.79 10.72
CA ASN A 194 -4.05 14.52 10.20
C ASN A 194 -4.51 13.57 11.32
N VAL A 195 -4.19 13.85 12.58
CA VAL A 195 -4.63 13.07 13.74
C VAL A 195 -5.97 13.63 14.23
N VAL A 196 -7.06 13.04 13.73
CA VAL A 196 -8.42 13.59 13.90
C VAL A 196 -9.10 13.14 15.19
N GLY A 197 -8.55 12.13 15.87
CA GLY A 197 -9.15 11.62 17.08
C GLY A 197 -8.19 10.76 17.90
N VAL A 198 -8.44 10.70 19.21
CA VAL A 198 -7.76 9.81 20.15
C VAL A 198 -8.74 9.30 21.20
N MET A 199 -8.45 8.12 21.73
CA MET A 199 -9.12 7.55 22.91
C MET A 199 -8.10 6.73 23.72
N LYS A 200 -8.28 6.60 25.05
CA LYS A 200 -7.64 5.51 25.78
C LYS A 200 -8.08 4.17 25.19
N VAL A 201 -7.15 3.22 25.10
CA VAL A 201 -7.44 1.85 24.66
C VAL A 201 -8.52 1.22 25.55
N THR A 202 -8.47 1.43 26.87
CA THR A 202 -9.51 0.90 27.79
C THR A 202 -10.92 1.41 27.46
N ASN A 203 -11.06 2.69 27.11
CA ASN A 203 -12.35 3.26 26.71
C ASN A 203 -12.79 2.77 25.34
N PHE A 204 -11.85 2.63 24.41
CA PHE A 204 -12.13 2.09 23.07
C PHE A 204 -12.63 0.64 23.15
N LEU A 205 -11.93 -0.22 23.90
CA LEU A 205 -12.32 -1.62 24.09
C LEU A 205 -13.66 -1.75 24.82
N ARG A 206 -13.94 -0.91 25.82
CA ARG A 206 -15.26 -0.88 26.48
C ARG A 206 -16.37 -0.48 25.52
N ALA A 207 -16.17 0.52 24.68
CA ALA A 207 -17.16 0.94 23.69
C ALA A 207 -17.44 -0.19 22.68
N ASP A 208 -16.38 -0.84 22.16
CA ASP A 208 -16.53 -1.97 21.24
C ASP A 208 -17.28 -3.15 21.89
N ALA A 209 -16.92 -3.52 23.12
CA ALA A 209 -17.59 -4.59 23.86
C ALA A 209 -19.09 -4.31 24.09
N ARG A 210 -19.49 -3.04 24.18
CA ARG A 210 -20.90 -2.63 24.31
C ARG A 210 -21.61 -2.41 22.97
N GLY A 211 -20.90 -2.54 21.84
CA GLY A 211 -21.45 -2.22 20.52
C GLY A 211 -21.73 -0.72 20.34
N GLU A 212 -21.06 0.13 21.10
CA GLU A 212 -21.23 1.58 21.07
C GLU A 212 -20.27 2.23 20.07
N ALA A 213 -20.69 3.36 19.50
CA ALA A 213 -19.81 4.16 18.67
C ALA A 213 -18.66 4.74 19.53
N PRO A 214 -17.39 4.63 19.11
CA PRO A 214 -16.28 5.19 19.87
C PRO A 214 -16.39 6.73 19.95
N ASN A 215 -16.27 7.27 21.16
CA ASN A 215 -16.28 8.71 21.40
C ASN A 215 -14.88 9.32 21.21
N TRP A 216 -14.52 9.55 19.95
CA TRP A 216 -13.23 10.16 19.60
C TRP A 216 -13.16 11.62 20.06
N VAL A 217 -12.07 11.99 20.73
CA VAL A 217 -11.76 13.39 21.05
C VAL A 217 -10.58 13.88 20.23
N ALA A 218 -10.56 15.16 19.86
CA ALA A 218 -9.39 15.73 19.19
C ALA A 218 -8.16 15.65 20.13
N PRO A 219 -6.95 15.37 19.64
CA PRO A 219 -5.76 15.23 20.50
C PRO A 219 -5.50 16.45 21.40
N ALA A 220 -5.67 17.67 20.87
CA ALA A 220 -5.50 18.91 21.62
C ALA A 220 -6.60 19.16 22.69
N ALA A 221 -7.75 18.49 22.54
CA ALA A 221 -8.88 18.59 23.48
C ALA A 221 -8.95 17.37 24.43
N ALA A 222 -8.04 16.41 24.29
CA ALA A 222 -7.97 15.31 25.22
C ALA A 222 -7.50 15.86 26.59
N PRO A 223 -8.18 15.50 27.70
CA PRO A 223 -7.74 15.89 29.04
C PRO A 223 -6.23 15.65 29.25
N GLY A 224 -5.55 16.50 30.00
CA GLY A 224 -4.13 16.28 30.32
C GLY A 224 -3.90 15.04 31.20
N ASP A 225 -4.92 14.67 31.98
CA ASP A 225 -4.84 13.65 33.03
C ASP A 225 -5.48 12.31 32.64
N TRP A 226 -5.11 11.78 31.47
CA TRP A 226 -5.37 10.36 31.19
C TRP A 226 -4.32 9.47 31.90
N GLY A 227 -3.37 10.05 32.64
CA GLY A 227 -2.34 9.35 33.41
C GLY A 227 -2.75 9.14 34.87
N GLY A 228 -3.60 8.15 35.14
CA GLY A 228 -3.94 7.76 36.51
C GLY A 228 -4.89 6.58 36.53
N GLY A 229 -4.44 5.47 37.11
CA GLY A 229 -5.16 4.20 37.24
C GLY A 229 -4.21 3.03 37.11
#